data_AF-A0A8H4L265-F1
#
_entry.id   AF-A0A8H4L265-F1
#
_cell.length_a   1.000
_cell.length_b   1.000
_cell.length_c   1.000
_cell.angle_alpha   90.00
_cell.angle_beta   90.00
_cell.angle_gamma   90.00
#
_symmetry.space_group_name_H-M   'P 1'
#
loop_
_entity.id
_entity.type
_entity.pdbx_description
1 polymer ?
#
loop_
_entity_poly.entity_id
_entity_poly.type
_entity_poly.pdbx_seq_one_letter_code
_entity_poly.pdbx_strand_id
1 'polypeptide(L)'
;MFSSKILITALLAFGASAVPVQSDTRDIKHSLDKEYNLKEPTDLTTTYNDPGEKREAAGHDKRCVWNDGHGDISCGYFSIVFGDNSIEGGKSKVTIRGETWKTEGNLNCGNGGDVWTTFTSPLPWTVDVHSGNACKTTISGHWDNTWVKYSAEFLNLPSDTRCGDVGKLNKSRRCLVKA
;
A
#
# COMPACT_ATOMS: atom_id res chain seq x y z
N MET A 1 39.13 -54.80 -11.54
CA MET A 1 38.13 -54.86 -12.63
C MET A 1 37.17 -53.70 -12.44
N PHE A 2 37.26 -52.70 -13.32
CA PHE A 2 36.36 -51.54 -13.32
C PHE A 2 35.02 -51.95 -13.92
N SER A 3 33.91 -51.61 -13.27
CA SER A 3 32.60 -51.59 -13.93
C SER A 3 31.91 -50.28 -13.56
N SER A 4 32.10 -49.29 -14.43
CA SER A 4 31.29 -48.09 -14.51
C SER A 4 30.00 -48.41 -15.26
N LYS A 5 28.83 -48.08 -14.70
CA LYS A 5 27.65 -47.73 -15.50
C LYS A 5 26.87 -46.62 -14.79
N ILE A 6 27.21 -45.38 -15.17
CA ILE A 6 26.30 -44.25 -15.14
C ILE A 6 25.35 -44.43 -16.34
N LEU A 7 24.04 -44.29 -16.12
CA LEU A 7 23.14 -43.84 -17.18
C LEU A 7 22.00 -43.02 -16.57
N ILE A 8 22.05 -41.73 -16.88
CA ILE A 8 21.01 -40.72 -16.64
C ILE A 8 20.02 -40.82 -17.80
N THR A 9 18.72 -40.83 -17.53
CA THR A 9 17.75 -40.20 -18.45
C THR A 9 16.57 -39.66 -17.65
N ALA A 10 16.55 -38.34 -17.49
CA ALA A 10 15.40 -37.60 -17.02
C ALA A 10 14.33 -37.55 -18.12
N LEU A 11 13.09 -37.88 -17.79
CA LEU A 11 11.92 -37.57 -18.62
C LEU A 11 11.24 -36.33 -18.07
N LEU A 12 11.47 -35.21 -18.74
CA LEU A 12 10.66 -34.00 -18.64
C LEU A 12 9.38 -34.22 -19.44
N ALA A 13 8.23 -34.36 -18.76
CA ALA A 13 6.94 -34.23 -19.40
C ALA A 13 6.53 -32.76 -19.41
N PHE A 14 6.85 -32.06 -20.52
CA PHE A 14 6.22 -30.78 -20.84
C PHE A 14 4.80 -31.07 -21.35
N GLY A 15 3.81 -30.95 -20.47
CA GLY A 15 2.42 -30.82 -20.87
C GLY A 15 2.19 -29.42 -21.45
N ALA A 16 2.44 -29.26 -22.75
CA ALA A 16 2.02 -28.09 -23.50
C ALA A 16 0.52 -28.21 -23.79
N SER A 17 -0.32 -27.66 -22.91
CA SER A 17 -1.72 -27.40 -23.22
C SER A 17 -1.79 -26.16 -24.10
N ALA A 18 -1.77 -26.37 -25.42
CA ALA A 18 -2.07 -25.35 -26.41
C ALA A 18 -3.51 -24.89 -26.26
N VAL A 19 -3.71 -23.68 -25.72
CA VAL A 19 -4.96 -22.94 -25.84
C VAL A 19 -4.92 -22.24 -27.21
N PRO A 20 -5.87 -22.49 -28.13
CA PRO A 20 -5.93 -21.72 -29.35
C PRO A 20 -6.35 -20.27 -29.02
N VAL A 21 -5.42 -19.33 -29.21
CA VAL A 21 -5.73 -17.90 -29.26
C VAL A 21 -6.39 -17.64 -30.61
N GLN A 22 -7.71 -17.49 -30.58
CA GLN A 22 -8.49 -17.07 -31.73
C GLN A 22 -8.37 -15.55 -31.84
N SER A 23 -7.56 -15.06 -32.78
CA SER A 23 -7.43 -13.63 -33.07
C SER A 23 -8.63 -13.17 -33.91
N ASP A 24 -9.69 -12.71 -33.24
CA ASP A 24 -10.71 -11.90 -33.90
C ASP A 24 -10.28 -10.43 -33.86
N THR A 25 -9.48 -10.05 -34.86
CA THR A 25 -9.31 -8.64 -35.23
C THR A 25 -10.60 -8.19 -35.88
N ARG A 26 -11.49 -7.60 -35.09
CA ARG A 26 -12.58 -6.75 -35.61
C ARG A 26 -12.22 -5.31 -35.34
N ASP A 27 -11.98 -4.58 -36.43
CA ASP A 27 -11.89 -3.13 -36.48
C ASP A 27 -13.07 -2.49 -35.75
N ILE A 28 -12.82 -1.89 -34.58
CA ILE A 28 -13.76 -0.95 -33.99
C ILE A 28 -13.25 0.45 -34.27
N LYS A 29 -13.68 0.95 -35.43
CA LYS A 29 -13.65 2.37 -35.79
C LYS A 29 -14.72 3.08 -34.95
N HIS A 30 -14.36 3.58 -33.77
CA HIS A 30 -15.27 4.45 -33.01
C HIS A 30 -15.29 5.84 -33.65
N SER A 31 -16.38 6.10 -34.36
CA SER A 31 -16.79 7.42 -34.83
C SER A 31 -16.86 8.38 -33.66
N LEU A 32 -16.07 9.45 -33.71
CA LEU A 32 -16.45 10.73 -33.11
C LEU A 32 -17.80 11.12 -33.69
N ASP A 33 -18.77 11.33 -32.81
CA ASP A 33 -19.91 12.26 -32.94
C ASP A 33 -21.00 11.82 -31.94
N LYS A 34 -21.03 12.50 -30.79
CA LYS A 34 -22.24 12.84 -30.01
C LYS A 34 -21.87 13.67 -28.78
N GLU A 35 -21.94 14.98 -29.00
CA GLU A 35 -22.56 16.00 -28.16
C GLU A 35 -22.41 15.88 -26.63
N TYR A 36 -21.53 16.75 -26.12
CA TYR A 36 -21.36 17.07 -24.70
C TYR A 36 -22.62 17.76 -24.14
N ASN A 37 -23.27 17.17 -23.14
CA ASN A 37 -24.15 17.93 -22.25
C ASN A 37 -23.33 18.50 -21.09
N LEU A 38 -22.67 19.63 -21.37
CA LEU A 38 -22.04 20.49 -20.38
C LEU A 38 -23.16 21.23 -19.62
N LYS A 39 -23.38 20.93 -18.34
CA LYS A 39 -24.16 21.84 -17.48
C LYS A 39 -23.26 23.01 -17.09
N GLU A 40 -23.50 24.15 -17.73
CA GLU A 40 -22.86 25.42 -17.41
C GLU A 40 -23.22 25.91 -15.99
N PRO A 41 -22.35 26.75 -15.39
CA PRO A 41 -22.46 27.21 -14.01
C PRO A 41 -23.45 28.36 -13.90
N THR A 42 -24.42 28.26 -12.99
CA THR A 42 -25.25 29.41 -12.60
C THR A 42 -24.44 30.33 -11.71
N ASP A 43 -23.83 31.34 -12.32
CA ASP A 43 -23.44 32.59 -11.66
C ASP A 43 -24.71 33.40 -11.44
N LEU A 44 -25.12 33.56 -10.18
CA LEU A 44 -26.17 34.49 -9.78
C LEU A 44 -25.58 35.46 -8.77
N THR A 45 -24.98 36.51 -9.28
CA THR A 45 -24.63 37.70 -8.50
C THR A 45 -25.69 38.78 -8.75
N THR A 46 -26.55 39.04 -7.75
CA THR A 46 -27.05 40.40 -7.53
C THR A 46 -27.48 40.62 -6.07
N THR A 47 -26.63 41.39 -5.37
CA THR A 47 -26.91 42.48 -4.41
C THR A 47 -27.73 42.22 -3.14
N TYR A 48 -27.17 42.55 -1.96
CA TYR A 48 -27.53 43.74 -1.15
C TYR A 48 -26.45 43.96 -0.06
N ASN A 49 -25.92 45.18 0.01
CA ASN A 49 -25.13 45.65 1.15
C ASN A 49 -26.11 46.07 2.26
N ASP A 50 -26.14 45.33 3.36
CA ASP A 50 -26.75 45.76 4.62
C ASP A 50 -25.71 45.55 5.76
N PRO A 51 -25.25 46.61 6.46
CA PRO A 51 -24.23 46.51 7.49
C PRO A 51 -24.87 46.11 8.82
N GLY A 52 -25.26 44.84 8.98
CA GLY A 52 -26.01 44.50 10.19
C GLY A 52 -26.39 43.05 10.41
N GLU A 53 -25.55 42.07 10.07
CA GLU A 53 -25.81 40.71 10.56
C GLU A 53 -24.52 39.95 10.85
N LYS A 54 -24.39 39.50 12.11
CA LYS A 54 -23.30 38.67 12.58
C LYS A 54 -23.20 37.45 11.66
N ARG A 55 -22.18 37.42 10.81
CA ARG A 55 -21.72 36.17 10.21
C ARG A 55 -21.22 35.30 11.35
N GLU A 56 -22.10 34.42 11.85
CA GLU A 56 -21.65 33.21 12.50
C GLU A 56 -20.68 32.53 11.54
N ALA A 57 -19.40 32.54 11.90
CA ALA A 57 -18.40 31.77 11.22
C ALA A 57 -18.89 30.32 11.23
N ALA A 58 -19.29 29.81 10.07
CA ALA A 58 -19.55 28.39 9.88
C ALA A 58 -18.38 27.63 10.50
N GLY A 59 -18.69 26.91 11.58
CA GLY A 59 -17.72 26.34 12.49
C GLY A 59 -16.68 25.56 11.70
N HIS A 60 -15.42 25.96 11.88
CA HIS A 60 -14.26 25.21 11.45
C HIS A 60 -14.26 23.92 12.30
N ASP A 61 -15.03 22.90 11.87
CA ASP A 61 -14.91 21.55 12.38
C ASP A 61 -13.56 21.02 11.88
N LYS A 62 -12.48 21.51 12.52
CA LYS A 62 -11.12 21.11 12.22
C LYS A 62 -11.01 19.66 12.66
N ARG A 63 -11.39 18.75 11.75
CA ARG A 63 -11.02 17.35 11.80
C ARG A 63 -9.55 17.32 12.18
N CYS A 64 -9.25 16.77 13.35
CA CYS A 64 -7.88 16.77 13.80
C CYS A 64 -7.10 15.81 12.90
N VAL A 65 -6.03 16.33 12.32
CA VAL A 65 -5.23 15.70 11.28
C VAL A 65 -3.76 15.91 11.62
N TRP A 66 -2.97 14.86 11.49
CA TRP A 66 -1.52 14.89 11.59
C TRP A 66 -0.90 14.20 10.37
N ASN A 67 0.42 14.28 10.21
CA ASN A 67 1.11 13.80 9.01
C ASN A 67 2.40 13.05 9.40
N ASP A 68 2.59 11.87 8.82
CA ASP A 68 3.76 11.00 9.03
C ASP A 68 4.86 11.20 7.97
N GLY A 69 4.71 12.20 7.09
CA GLY A 69 5.54 12.46 5.92
C GLY A 69 4.97 11.90 4.60
N HIS A 70 3.84 11.18 4.65
CA HIS A 70 3.25 10.51 3.49
C HIS A 70 1.79 10.88 3.23
N GLY A 71 1.32 11.98 3.83
CA GLY A 71 -0.03 12.49 3.68
C GLY A 71 -0.80 12.52 5.00
N ASP A 72 -2.00 13.07 4.93
CA ASP A 72 -2.82 13.35 6.09
C ASP A 72 -3.35 12.07 6.75
N ILE A 73 -3.40 12.08 8.09
CA ILE A 73 -3.89 11.01 8.95
C ILE A 73 -4.88 11.61 9.94
N SER A 74 -6.06 11.01 10.05
CA SER A 74 -7.03 11.41 11.09
C SER A 74 -6.56 10.99 12.48
N CYS A 75 -6.90 11.77 13.51
CA CYS A 75 -6.65 11.33 14.89
C CYS A 75 -7.26 9.96 15.21
N GLY A 76 -6.65 9.28 16.19
CA GLY A 76 -7.04 7.91 16.53
C GLY A 76 -6.52 6.86 15.56
N TYR A 77 -5.73 7.26 14.57
CA TYR A 77 -4.95 6.34 13.73
C TYR A 77 -3.46 6.51 14.00
N PHE A 78 -2.73 5.42 13.81
CA PHE A 78 -1.27 5.41 13.69
C PHE A 78 -0.88 4.87 12.32
N SER A 79 0.32 5.25 11.85
CA SER A 79 0.87 4.81 10.57
C SER A 79 1.95 3.75 10.79
N ILE A 80 1.98 2.75 9.92
CA ILE A 80 3.10 1.82 9.77
C ILE A 80 3.67 2.00 8.36
N VAL A 81 4.93 2.41 8.28
CA VAL A 81 5.65 2.59 7.02
C VAL A 81 6.72 1.53 6.89
N PHE A 82 6.68 0.80 5.78
CA PHE A 82 7.63 -0.24 5.40
C PHE A 82 8.60 0.28 4.34
N GLY A 83 9.86 -0.15 4.45
CA GLY A 83 10.96 0.30 3.62
C GLY A 83 11.50 1.68 4.02
N ASP A 84 12.71 2.00 3.53
CA ASP A 84 13.39 3.27 3.83
C ASP A 84 13.15 4.36 2.77
N ASN A 85 12.13 4.20 1.92
CA ASN A 85 11.77 5.11 0.84
C ASN A 85 12.85 5.34 -0.25
N SER A 86 13.93 4.55 -0.27
CA SER A 86 15.02 4.69 -1.22
C SER A 86 15.08 3.55 -2.26
N ILE A 87 15.59 3.87 -3.45
CA ILE A 87 15.70 2.91 -4.56
C ILE A 87 16.65 1.75 -4.21
N GLU A 88 17.72 2.03 -3.48
CA GLU A 88 18.75 1.04 -3.12
C GLU A 88 18.53 0.41 -1.75
N GLY A 89 17.69 1.01 -0.91
CA GLY A 89 17.60 0.65 0.50
C GLY A 89 16.72 -0.55 0.83
N GLY A 90 16.59 -0.84 2.12
CA GLY A 90 15.99 -2.08 2.60
C GLY A 90 14.48 -1.99 2.73
N LYS A 91 13.74 -2.96 2.17
CA LYS A 91 12.29 -3.11 2.39
C LYS A 91 11.93 -3.59 3.81
N SER A 92 12.91 -4.12 4.54
CA SER A 92 12.73 -4.67 5.89
C SER A 92 12.65 -3.60 6.98
N LYS A 93 12.96 -2.34 6.68
CA LYS A 93 12.82 -1.26 7.67
C LYS A 93 11.34 -1.00 7.95
N VAL A 94 11.00 -0.82 9.22
CA VAL A 94 9.65 -0.47 9.67
C VAL A 94 9.72 0.75 10.56
N THR A 95 8.83 1.70 10.28
CA THR A 95 8.63 2.91 11.07
C THR A 95 7.16 2.98 11.48
N ILE A 96 6.89 2.90 12.78
CA ILE A 96 5.56 3.02 13.37
C ILE A 96 5.46 4.40 14.02
N ARG A 97 4.44 5.18 13.68
CA ARG A 97 4.27 6.54 14.19
C ARG A 97 2.85 6.78 14.64
N GLY A 98 2.72 7.42 15.80
CA GLY A 98 1.54 8.18 16.16
C GLY A 98 1.83 9.68 16.03
N GLU A 99 0.87 10.51 16.40
CA GLU A 99 0.95 11.97 16.29
C GLU A 99 2.19 12.55 16.97
N THR A 100 2.53 12.06 18.17
CA THR A 100 3.60 12.60 19.01
C THR A 100 4.74 11.62 19.29
N TRP A 101 4.69 10.41 18.74
CA TRP A 101 5.64 9.35 19.04
C TRP A 101 6.01 8.54 17.80
N LYS A 102 7.16 7.87 17.89
CA LYS A 102 7.73 7.06 16.80
C LYS A 102 8.55 5.90 17.35
N THR A 103 8.37 4.72 16.77
CA THR A 103 9.22 3.53 16.96
C THR A 103 9.75 3.09 15.60
N GLU A 104 10.99 2.64 15.53
CA GLU A 104 11.58 2.09 14.31
C GLU A 104 12.34 0.80 14.60
N GLY A 105 12.47 -0.05 13.58
CA GLY A 105 13.31 -1.22 13.63
C GLY A 105 13.40 -1.90 12.27
N ASN A 106 14.02 -3.08 12.26
CA ASN A 106 14.09 -3.93 11.08
C ASN A 106 13.31 -5.21 11.34
N LEU A 107 12.67 -5.72 10.29
CA LEU A 107 12.07 -7.04 10.27
C LEU A 107 13.12 -8.13 10.40
N ASN A 108 12.77 -9.19 11.11
CA ASN A 108 13.53 -10.41 11.17
C ASN A 108 13.40 -11.17 9.85
N CYS A 109 14.49 -11.18 9.09
CA CYS A 109 14.58 -11.88 7.81
C CYS A 109 15.14 -13.31 7.92
N GLY A 110 15.14 -13.89 9.12
CA GLY A 110 15.34 -15.32 9.32
C GLY A 110 14.34 -16.15 8.53
N ASN A 111 14.71 -17.39 8.17
CA ASN A 111 13.88 -18.32 7.40
C ASN A 111 13.26 -17.71 6.13
N GLY A 112 13.99 -16.81 5.45
CA GLY A 112 13.51 -16.17 4.22
C GLY A 112 12.33 -15.20 4.43
N GLY A 113 12.08 -14.76 5.66
CA GLY A 113 11.00 -13.85 6.02
C GLY A 113 9.76 -14.54 6.60
N ASP A 114 9.76 -15.87 6.74
CA ASP A 114 8.66 -16.63 7.37
C ASP A 114 8.75 -16.56 8.91
N VAL A 115 8.85 -15.34 9.43
CA VAL A 115 9.08 -15.05 10.84
C VAL A 115 8.34 -13.76 11.21
N TRP A 116 7.74 -13.78 12.40
CA TRP A 116 7.10 -12.62 13.03
C TRP A 116 8.11 -11.75 13.78
N THR A 117 7.97 -10.44 13.63
CA THR A 117 8.73 -9.42 14.37
C THR A 117 7.78 -8.57 15.18
N THR A 118 8.02 -8.44 16.48
CA THR A 118 7.19 -7.66 17.40
C THR A 118 7.79 -6.28 17.63
N PHE A 119 6.96 -5.24 17.49
CA PHE A 119 7.32 -3.86 17.79
C PHE A 119 6.51 -3.35 18.98
N THR A 120 7.23 -2.87 20.00
CA THR A 120 6.64 -2.21 21.17
C THR A 120 6.55 -0.71 20.92
N SER A 121 5.43 -0.11 21.31
CA SER A 121 5.18 1.33 21.20
C SER A 121 4.26 1.79 22.33
N PRO A 122 3.98 3.09 22.46
CA PRO A 122 2.97 3.59 23.41
C PRO A 122 1.52 3.15 23.12
N LEU A 123 1.28 2.35 22.07
CA LEU A 123 -0.04 1.78 21.77
C LEU A 123 -0.45 0.73 22.83
N PRO A 124 -1.76 0.50 23.04
CA PRO A 124 -2.25 -0.51 23.99
C PRO A 124 -1.86 -1.95 23.65
N TRP A 125 -1.59 -2.24 22.38
CA TRP A 125 -1.15 -3.56 21.90
C TRP A 125 0.16 -3.44 21.13
N THR A 126 0.89 -4.56 21.04
CA THR A 126 2.06 -4.65 20.16
C THR A 126 1.63 -4.68 18.70
N VAL A 127 2.52 -4.22 17.83
CA VAL A 127 2.39 -4.40 16.39
C VAL A 127 3.28 -5.57 16.00
N ASP A 128 2.68 -6.67 15.58
CA ASP A 128 3.41 -7.82 15.09
C ASP A 128 3.40 -7.82 13.56
N VAL A 129 4.56 -8.04 12.95
CA VAL A 129 4.71 -8.07 11.50
C VAL A 129 5.25 -9.41 11.05
N HIS A 130 4.53 -10.10 10.17
CA HIS A 130 5.06 -11.23 9.42
C HIS A 130 5.88 -10.70 8.25
N SER A 131 7.15 -11.08 8.15
CA SER A 131 8.09 -10.34 7.30
C SER A 131 7.88 -10.61 5.81
N GLY A 132 7.67 -11.86 5.41
CA GLY A 132 7.40 -12.25 4.01
C GLY A 132 8.37 -11.62 3.00
N ASN A 133 7.83 -11.11 1.89
CA ASN A 133 8.62 -10.50 0.83
C ASN A 133 9.20 -9.11 1.16
N ALA A 134 8.94 -8.56 2.36
CA ALA A 134 9.67 -7.39 2.86
C ALA A 134 11.17 -7.69 3.03
N CYS A 135 11.53 -8.96 3.20
CA CYS A 135 12.92 -9.41 3.34
C CYS A 135 13.62 -9.71 2.00
N LYS A 136 12.92 -9.56 0.87
CA LYS A 136 13.48 -9.81 -0.46
C LYS A 136 13.95 -8.52 -1.10
N THR A 137 15.15 -8.55 -1.67
CA THR A 137 15.72 -7.45 -2.46
C THR A 137 15.03 -7.36 -3.82
N THR A 138 13.97 -6.57 -3.88
CA THR A 138 13.20 -6.33 -5.09
C THR A 138 13.14 -4.83 -5.37
N ILE A 139 13.27 -4.45 -6.65
CA ILE A 139 13.28 -3.04 -7.08
C ILE A 139 11.87 -2.43 -7.04
N SER A 140 10.83 -3.27 -7.12
CA SER A 140 9.41 -2.90 -7.13
C SER A 140 8.62 -3.53 -5.98
N GLY A 141 7.44 -2.96 -5.70
CA GLY A 141 6.53 -3.25 -4.58
C GLY A 141 5.90 -4.65 -4.54
N HIS A 142 6.71 -5.69 -4.35
CA HIS A 142 6.26 -7.07 -4.11
C HIS A 142 6.23 -7.36 -2.61
N TRP A 143 5.06 -7.24 -1.97
CA TRP A 143 4.90 -7.38 -0.52
C TRP A 143 4.20 -8.68 -0.10
N ASP A 144 4.19 -9.69 -0.99
CA ASP A 144 3.49 -10.95 -0.74
C ASP A 144 3.96 -11.61 0.55
N ASN A 145 3.01 -12.25 1.25
CA ASN A 145 3.25 -12.89 2.54
C ASN A 145 3.72 -11.91 3.65
N THR A 146 3.63 -10.59 3.45
CA THR A 146 3.88 -9.60 4.50
C THR A 146 2.56 -9.19 5.14
N TRP A 147 2.47 -9.36 6.45
CA TRP A 147 1.24 -9.13 7.22
C TRP A 147 1.50 -8.29 8.46
N VAL A 148 0.49 -7.54 8.89
CA VAL A 148 0.48 -6.86 10.18
C VAL A 148 -0.63 -7.44 11.02
N LYS A 149 -0.36 -7.66 12.30
CA LYS A 149 -1.33 -7.95 13.33
C LYS A 149 -1.25 -6.86 14.40
N TYR A 150 -2.40 -6.30 14.74
CA TYR A 150 -2.54 -5.33 15.83
C TYR A 150 -3.90 -5.54 16.49
N SER A 151 -3.92 -5.83 17.80
CA SER A 151 -5.14 -6.22 18.50
C SER A 151 -5.85 -7.39 17.78
N ALA A 152 -7.13 -7.25 17.45
CA ALA A 152 -7.92 -8.20 16.66
C ALA A 152 -7.81 -8.01 15.14
N GLU A 153 -7.10 -6.97 14.68
CA GLU A 153 -6.97 -6.67 13.25
C GLU A 153 -5.80 -7.41 12.61
N PHE A 154 -6.01 -7.78 11.35
CA PHE A 154 -4.99 -8.39 10.49
C PHE A 154 -5.00 -7.68 9.14
N LEU A 155 -3.85 -7.20 8.70
CA LEU A 155 -3.67 -6.49 7.43
C LEU A 155 -2.78 -7.32 6.53
N ASN A 156 -3.23 -7.57 5.30
CA ASN A 156 -2.42 -8.18 4.25
C ASN A 156 -1.85 -7.10 3.35
N LEU A 157 -0.56 -6.74 3.52
CA LEU A 157 0.04 -5.56 2.87
C LEU A 157 -0.16 -5.46 1.35
N PRO A 158 -0.15 -6.55 0.55
CA PRO A 158 -0.39 -6.48 -0.89
C PRO A 158 -1.80 -6.01 -1.28
N SER A 159 -2.82 -6.29 -0.46
CA SER A 159 -4.22 -6.20 -0.88
C SER A 159 -5.13 -5.43 0.08
N ASP A 160 -4.71 -5.18 1.31
CA ASP A 160 -5.49 -4.41 2.27
C ASP A 160 -5.57 -2.95 1.82
N THR A 161 -6.79 -2.42 1.69
CA THR A 161 -7.05 -1.06 1.19
C THR A 161 -6.52 0.04 2.12
N ARG A 162 -6.19 -0.31 3.36
CA ARG A 162 -5.54 0.61 4.31
C ARG A 162 -4.04 0.75 4.04
N CYS A 163 -3.48 -0.14 3.22
CA CYS A 163 -2.07 -0.17 2.83
C CYS A 163 -1.88 0.33 1.39
N GLY A 164 -1.22 1.47 1.23
CA GLY A 164 -0.92 2.10 -0.06
C GLY A 164 0.57 2.16 -0.36
N ASP A 165 0.90 2.27 -1.65
CA ASP A 165 2.28 2.47 -2.10
C ASP A 165 2.76 3.86 -1.69
N VAL A 166 3.99 3.92 -1.18
CA VAL A 166 4.70 5.17 -0.91
C VAL A 166 6.16 5.05 -1.35
N GLY A 167 6.87 6.17 -1.38
CA GLY A 167 8.27 6.22 -1.78
C GLY A 167 8.48 6.07 -3.29
N LYS A 168 9.74 5.94 -3.70
CA LYS A 168 10.11 5.83 -5.12
C LYS A 168 9.83 4.41 -5.63
N LEU A 169 9.35 4.30 -6.88
CA LEU A 169 9.07 3.03 -7.57
C LEU A 169 8.13 2.10 -6.80
N ASN A 170 7.25 2.65 -5.94
CA ASN A 170 6.33 1.89 -5.09
C ASN A 170 7.03 0.84 -4.21
N LYS A 171 8.30 1.11 -3.86
CA LYS A 171 9.13 0.18 -3.10
C LYS A 171 8.84 0.19 -1.60
N SER A 172 8.11 1.19 -1.11
CA SER A 172 7.65 1.31 0.27
C SER A 172 6.13 1.15 0.36
N ARG A 173 5.64 0.75 1.54
CA ARG A 173 4.20 0.61 1.82
C ARG A 173 3.85 1.37 3.07
N ARG A 174 2.70 2.03 3.09
CA ARG A 174 2.16 2.72 4.26
C ARG A 174 0.80 2.15 4.58
N CYS A 175 0.62 1.69 5.81
CA CYS A 175 -0.65 1.23 6.33
C CYS A 175 -1.17 2.20 7.40
N LEU A 176 -2.47 2.49 7.38
CA LEU A 176 -3.15 3.28 8.41
C LEU A 176 -4.01 2.36 9.28
N VAL A 177 -3.73 2.34 10.58
CA VAL A 177 -4.37 1.43 11.53
C VAL A 177 -5.02 2.25 12.64
N LYS A 178 -6.22 1.87 13.07
CA LYS A 178 -6.89 2.53 14.19
C LYS A 178 -6.19 2.13 15.49
N ALA A 179 -5.82 3.13 16.30
CA ALA A 179 -5.13 2.96 17.57
C ALA A 179 -6.02 2.34 18.64
#